data_AF-A0A519UG20-F1
#
_entry.id   AF-A0A519UG20-F1
#
_cell.length_a   1.000
_cell.length_b   1.000
_cell.length_c   1.000
_cell.angle_alpha   90.00
_cell.angle_beta   90.00
_cell.angle_gamma   90.00
#
_symmetry.space_group_name_H-M   'P 1'
#
loop_
_entity.id
_entity.type
_entity.pdbx_description
1 polymer ?
#
loop_
_entity_poly.entity_id
_entity_poly.type
_entity_poly.pdbx_seq_one_letter_code
_entity_poly.pdbx_strand_id
1 'polypeptide(L)'
;PDFRAVDLLLSTALLPSQPVTVAVARATDCAGNASGALTSAGLALPEAAQAGDLVVNEVLYNHRPGGVYFVELLNRSLRYVNLQGYQLLAQRSTGPASATISPGAPYVLAPGGLVALTSDVSILQSQYPSSTEPGNLLAVSSFPALDNSSGTIALLDPLGTTIDSYAYDNGQQLALLSSSAGVSLERIRAQGPSAASNFHSAAGAVGYATPGRPNSQAQDATGGGQEWAVVPELFTPDDDGQNDFTTLNYQLDQPGYVGSVTVYDALGQLTRRLLRSESLPTTGFVQWDGLDERGHKASIGYYVLYIELFRPGGGERREYRKTVVVGARL
;
A
#
# COMPACT_ATOMS: atom_id res chain seq x y z
N PRO A 1 -31.28 32.85 -5.05
CA PRO A 1 -30.46 31.89 -4.27
C PRO A 1 -31.11 30.51 -4.32
N ASP A 2 -30.36 29.48 -4.65
CA ASP A 2 -30.78 28.08 -4.58
C ASP A 2 -30.68 27.50 -3.16
N PHE A 3 -30.15 28.29 -2.20
CA PHE A 3 -30.00 27.96 -0.77
C PHE A 3 -29.23 26.65 -0.52
N ARG A 4 -28.30 26.30 -1.41
CA ARG A 4 -27.48 25.08 -1.32
C ARG A 4 -26.13 25.27 -0.65
N ALA A 5 -25.70 26.52 -0.45
CA ALA A 5 -24.41 26.87 0.13
C ALA A 5 -24.56 28.01 1.13
N VAL A 6 -23.67 28.03 2.13
CA VAL A 6 -23.51 29.13 3.09
C VAL A 6 -22.03 29.45 3.17
N ASP A 7 -21.69 30.72 3.04
CA ASP A 7 -20.33 31.20 3.27
C ASP A 7 -20.11 31.42 4.77
N LEU A 8 -19.09 30.78 5.31
CA LEU A 8 -18.69 30.92 6.70
C LEU A 8 -17.51 31.87 6.81
N LEU A 9 -17.69 32.99 7.51
CA LEU A 9 -16.60 33.88 7.88
C LEU A 9 -16.06 33.47 9.26
N LEU A 10 -14.80 33.07 9.32
CA LEU A 10 -14.14 32.69 10.56
C LEU A 10 -13.49 33.92 11.22
N SER A 11 -13.61 34.04 12.54
CA SER A 11 -12.96 35.10 13.32
C SER A 11 -11.44 34.92 13.43
N THR A 12 -10.96 33.69 13.24
CA THR A 12 -9.54 33.32 13.18
C THR A 12 -9.28 32.52 11.92
N ALA A 13 -8.15 32.78 11.25
CA ALA A 13 -7.72 31.97 10.12
C ALA A 13 -7.53 30.50 10.54
N LEU A 14 -7.87 29.56 9.65
CA LEU A 14 -7.57 28.15 9.87
C LEU A 14 -6.05 27.94 9.83
N LEU A 15 -5.57 27.09 10.74
CA LEU A 15 -4.20 26.61 10.69
C LEU A 15 -4.12 25.37 9.77
N PRO A 16 -3.06 25.26 8.94
CA PRO A 16 -2.86 24.10 8.07
C PRO A 16 -2.87 22.78 8.86
N SER A 17 -3.49 21.75 8.27
CA SER A 17 -3.58 20.38 8.81
C SER A 17 -4.08 20.26 10.24
N GLN A 18 -4.80 21.27 10.73
CA GLN A 18 -5.50 21.21 12.01
C GLN A 18 -6.98 20.96 11.76
N PRO A 19 -7.51 19.76 12.10
CA PRO A 19 -8.91 19.47 11.89
C PRO A 19 -9.77 20.31 12.82
N VAL A 20 -10.84 20.88 12.26
CA VAL A 20 -11.91 21.55 12.98
C VAL A 20 -13.25 20.92 12.59
N THR A 21 -14.18 20.88 13.53
CA THR A 21 -15.55 20.43 13.27
C THR A 21 -16.46 21.64 13.19
N VAL A 22 -17.14 21.79 12.05
CA VAL A 22 -18.24 22.75 11.90
C VAL A 22 -19.53 22.00 12.15
N ALA A 23 -20.29 22.45 13.14
CA ALA A 23 -21.62 21.93 13.44
C ALA A 23 -22.66 23.02 13.21
N VAL A 24 -23.73 22.67 12.52
CA VAL A 24 -24.91 23.54 12.44
C VAL A 24 -25.63 23.44 13.78
N ALA A 25 -25.65 24.51 14.57
CA ALA A 25 -26.34 24.51 15.87
C ALA A 25 -27.87 24.55 15.73
N ARG A 26 -28.37 25.32 14.75
CA ARG A 26 -29.78 25.41 14.37
C ARG A 26 -29.87 26.09 13.00
N ALA A 27 -30.51 25.46 12.03
CA ALA A 27 -30.99 26.13 10.82
C ALA A 27 -32.53 26.18 10.87
N THR A 28 -33.14 27.23 10.34
CA THR A 28 -34.60 27.35 10.27
C THR A 28 -35.03 27.83 8.89
N ASP A 29 -36.19 27.38 8.43
CA ASP A 29 -36.84 27.97 7.24
C ASP A 29 -37.47 29.34 7.56
N CYS A 30 -38.07 29.98 6.55
CA CYS A 30 -38.73 31.29 6.71
C CYS A 30 -39.95 31.26 7.64
N ALA A 31 -40.54 30.09 7.90
CA ALA A 31 -41.65 29.91 8.82
C ALA A 31 -41.17 29.58 10.26
N GLY A 32 -39.85 29.45 10.47
CA GLY A 32 -39.24 29.14 11.76
C GLY A 32 -39.13 27.64 12.06
N ASN A 33 -39.45 26.76 11.11
CA ASN A 33 -39.29 25.32 11.29
C ASN A 33 -37.81 24.98 11.31
N ALA A 34 -37.36 24.29 12.36
CA ALA A 34 -35.96 23.90 12.48
C ALA A 34 -35.60 22.77 11.50
N SER A 35 -34.38 22.83 10.97
CA SER A 35 -33.71 21.66 10.40
C SER A 35 -33.68 20.56 11.46
N GLY A 36 -33.82 19.29 11.04
CA GLY A 36 -33.83 18.13 11.93
C GLY A 36 -32.52 17.91 12.70
N ALA A 37 -32.01 16.68 12.74
CA ALA A 37 -30.77 16.39 13.46
C ALA A 37 -29.61 17.30 12.97
N LEU A 38 -28.88 17.88 13.93
CA LEU A 38 -27.75 18.74 13.64
C LEU A 38 -26.69 17.96 12.88
N THR A 39 -26.29 18.49 11.73
CA THR A 39 -25.20 17.93 10.94
C THR A 39 -23.90 18.61 11.31
N SER A 40 -22.84 17.83 11.37
CA SER A 40 -21.48 18.33 11.50
C SER A 40 -20.62 17.82 10.36
N ALA A 41 -19.65 18.63 9.96
CA ALA A 41 -18.61 18.26 9.01
C ALA A 41 -17.24 18.56 9.60
N GLY A 42 -16.31 17.61 9.45
CA GLY A 42 -14.90 17.89 9.65
C GLY A 42 -14.36 18.67 8.46
N LEU A 43 -13.54 19.68 8.72
CA LEU A 43 -12.70 20.29 7.71
C LEU A 43 -11.29 20.52 8.27
N ALA A 44 -10.31 20.58 7.39
CA ALA A 44 -8.97 21.05 7.70
C ALA A 44 -8.49 21.88 6.51
N LEU A 45 -7.65 22.88 6.77
CA LEU A 45 -6.96 23.60 5.71
C LEU A 45 -5.86 22.69 5.15
N PRO A 46 -5.91 22.27 3.87
CA PRO A 46 -4.89 21.40 3.32
C PRO A 46 -3.56 22.11 3.13
N GLU A 47 -2.49 21.33 3.05
CA GLU A 47 -1.16 21.79 2.66
C GLU A 47 -0.62 20.92 1.50
N ALA A 48 0.43 21.39 0.84
CA ALA A 48 1.04 20.65 -0.26
C ALA A 48 1.75 19.39 0.28
N ALA A 49 1.60 18.27 -0.42
CA ALA A 49 2.36 17.07 -0.12
C ALA A 49 3.85 17.26 -0.45
N GLN A 50 4.69 16.64 0.35
CA GLN A 50 6.10 16.42 0.09
C GLN A 50 6.31 15.03 -0.52
N ALA A 51 7.48 14.82 -1.12
CA ALA A 51 7.84 13.50 -1.65
C ALA A 51 7.72 12.43 -0.55
N GLY A 52 6.96 11.38 -0.84
CA GLY A 52 6.67 10.31 0.11
C GLY A 52 5.58 10.60 1.15
N ASP A 53 4.88 11.75 1.14
CA ASP A 53 3.69 11.95 1.99
C ASP A 53 2.50 11.12 1.51
N LEU A 54 2.32 11.10 0.19
CA LEU A 54 1.35 10.27 -0.51
C LEU A 54 2.10 9.14 -1.21
N VAL A 55 1.63 7.91 -1.07
CA VAL A 55 2.26 6.74 -1.70
C VAL A 55 1.23 5.83 -2.35
N VAL A 56 1.65 5.09 -3.37
CA VAL A 56 0.85 4.00 -3.94
C VAL A 56 0.68 2.91 -2.89
N ASN A 57 -0.55 2.53 -2.56
CA ASN A 57 -0.86 1.56 -1.51
C ASN A 57 -1.30 0.20 -2.06
N GLU A 58 -2.04 0.21 -3.16
CA GLU A 58 -2.59 -0.99 -3.78
C GLU A 58 -2.73 -0.77 -5.29
N VAL A 59 -2.44 -1.78 -6.11
CA VAL A 59 -2.57 -1.69 -7.58
C VAL A 59 -3.25 -2.94 -8.12
N LEU A 60 -4.39 -2.76 -8.79
CA LEU A 60 -5.00 -3.79 -9.63
C LEU A 60 -4.68 -3.50 -11.10
N TYR A 61 -3.62 -4.14 -11.60
CA TYR A 61 -3.13 -3.97 -12.97
C TYR A 61 -3.61 -5.07 -13.94
N ASN A 62 -4.26 -6.11 -13.45
CA ASN A 62 -4.82 -7.20 -14.26
C ASN A 62 -6.23 -7.51 -13.75
N HIS A 63 -7.26 -6.85 -14.30
CA HIS A 63 -8.63 -6.99 -13.82
C HIS A 63 -9.32 -8.25 -14.38
N ARG A 64 -10.44 -8.67 -13.76
CA ARG A 64 -11.30 -9.74 -14.30
C ARG A 64 -12.04 -9.28 -15.56
N PRO A 65 -12.53 -10.16 -16.44
CA PRO A 65 -13.38 -9.76 -17.57
C PRO A 65 -14.52 -8.83 -17.13
N GLY A 66 -14.73 -7.73 -17.85
CA GLY A 66 -15.72 -6.69 -17.50
C GLY A 66 -15.35 -5.82 -16.30
N GLY A 67 -14.12 -5.93 -15.78
CA GLY A 67 -13.60 -5.16 -14.66
C GLY A 67 -12.94 -3.85 -15.04
N VAL A 68 -12.40 -3.19 -14.03
CA VAL A 68 -11.67 -1.93 -14.13
C VAL A 68 -10.33 -2.04 -13.40
N TYR A 69 -9.35 -1.25 -13.85
CA TYR A 69 -8.12 -1.05 -13.09
C TYR A 69 -8.39 -0.14 -11.89
N PHE A 70 -7.55 -0.24 -10.86
CA PHE A 70 -7.48 0.81 -9.86
C PHE A 70 -6.06 0.96 -9.32
N VAL A 71 -5.78 2.16 -8.83
CA VAL A 71 -4.59 2.47 -8.02
C VAL A 71 -5.09 3.14 -6.76
N GLU A 72 -4.70 2.61 -5.61
CA GLU A 72 -4.97 3.22 -4.32
C GLU A 72 -3.79 4.06 -3.85
N LEU A 73 -4.10 5.22 -3.26
CA LEU A 73 -3.13 6.08 -2.61
C LEU A 73 -3.35 6.05 -1.09
N LEU A 74 -2.25 6.03 -0.34
CA LEU A 74 -2.21 6.21 1.11
C LEU A 74 -1.56 7.56 1.42
N ASN A 75 -2.22 8.36 2.25
CA ASN A 75 -1.57 9.48 2.92
C ASN A 75 -0.94 9.00 4.23
N ARG A 76 0.37 8.81 4.23
CA ARG A 76 1.12 8.37 5.42
C ARG A 76 1.71 9.51 6.23
N SER A 77 1.45 10.75 5.83
CA SER A 77 1.87 11.97 6.52
C SER A 77 0.86 12.40 7.59
N LEU A 78 1.21 13.43 8.36
CA LEU A 78 0.29 14.12 9.27
C LEU A 78 -0.46 15.28 8.60
N ARG A 79 -0.33 15.43 7.28
CA ARG A 79 -0.88 16.53 6.51
C ARG A 79 -2.25 16.17 5.98
N TYR A 80 -3.17 17.13 5.94
CA TYR A 80 -4.34 17.03 5.06
C TYR A 80 -3.90 17.47 3.66
N VAL A 81 -4.06 16.60 2.66
CA VAL A 81 -3.58 16.89 1.30
C VAL A 81 -4.75 16.97 0.34
N ASN A 82 -4.85 18.06 -0.40
CA ASN A 82 -5.83 18.17 -1.50
C ASN A 82 -5.24 17.56 -2.78
N LEU A 83 -5.87 16.50 -3.28
CA LEU A 83 -5.48 15.79 -4.51
C LEU A 83 -5.99 16.44 -5.79
N GLN A 84 -6.80 17.51 -5.70
CA GLN A 84 -7.26 18.22 -6.89
C GLN A 84 -6.09 18.67 -7.76
N GLY A 85 -6.11 18.25 -9.02
CA GLY A 85 -5.09 18.64 -10.01
C GLY A 85 -3.81 17.80 -9.99
N TYR A 86 -3.65 16.87 -9.03
CA TYR A 86 -2.59 15.88 -9.09
C TYR A 86 -2.78 14.98 -10.31
N GLN A 87 -1.69 14.40 -10.83
CA GLN A 87 -1.74 13.49 -11.96
C GLN A 87 -1.35 12.08 -11.56
N LEU A 88 -2.18 11.11 -11.93
CA LEU A 88 -1.81 9.71 -11.95
C LEU A 88 -1.22 9.39 -13.31
N LEU A 89 0.07 9.07 -13.36
CA LEU A 89 0.80 8.70 -14.57
C LEU A 89 1.03 7.18 -14.60
N ALA A 90 0.63 6.52 -15.67
CA ALA A 90 0.98 5.14 -15.96
C ALA A 90 1.98 5.10 -17.13
N GLN A 91 3.19 4.57 -16.87
CA GLN A 91 4.16 4.23 -17.89
C GLN A 91 3.89 2.80 -18.38
N ARG A 92 3.66 2.67 -19.68
CA ARG A 92 3.20 1.45 -20.34
C ARG A 92 4.03 1.16 -21.58
N SER A 93 4.00 -0.08 -22.04
CA SER A 93 4.62 -0.54 -23.28
C SER A 93 4.15 0.25 -24.51
N THR A 94 2.91 0.73 -24.52
CA THR A 94 2.36 1.56 -25.61
C THR A 94 2.62 3.07 -25.44
N GLY A 95 3.45 3.46 -24.46
CA GLY A 95 3.71 4.86 -24.12
C GLY A 95 2.94 5.36 -22.88
N PRO A 96 3.38 6.49 -22.29
CA PRO A 96 2.79 7.03 -21.07
C PRO A 96 1.35 7.50 -21.28
N ALA A 97 0.51 7.34 -20.25
CA ALA A 97 -0.82 7.94 -20.16
C ALA A 97 -1.04 8.50 -18.77
N SER A 98 -1.73 9.64 -18.66
CA SER A 98 -2.02 10.26 -17.37
C SER A 98 -3.47 10.67 -17.22
N ALA A 99 -3.90 10.79 -15.97
CA ALA A 99 -5.22 11.27 -15.60
C ALA A 99 -5.12 12.30 -14.47
N THR A 100 -5.85 13.41 -14.59
CA THR A 100 -5.96 14.41 -13.53
C THR A 100 -6.96 13.95 -12.48
N ILE A 101 -6.56 13.97 -11.21
CA ILE A 101 -7.39 13.59 -10.07
C ILE A 101 -8.31 14.77 -9.70
N SER A 102 -9.61 14.49 -9.60
CA SER A 102 -10.65 15.42 -9.16
C SER A 102 -10.58 16.84 -9.77
N PRO A 103 -10.53 17.01 -11.11
CA PRO A 103 -10.28 18.32 -11.73
C PRO A 103 -11.36 19.38 -11.41
N GLY A 104 -12.58 18.96 -11.09
CA GLY A 104 -13.72 19.85 -10.86
C GLY A 104 -13.95 20.27 -9.41
N ALA A 105 -13.30 19.63 -8.42
CA ALA A 105 -13.54 19.93 -7.00
C ALA A 105 -12.36 19.48 -6.11
N PRO A 106 -12.14 20.12 -4.95
CA PRO A 106 -11.19 19.64 -3.95
C PRO A 106 -11.50 18.20 -3.52
N TYR A 107 -10.46 17.38 -3.39
CA TYR A 107 -10.53 16.07 -2.74
C TYR A 107 -9.46 16.01 -1.67
N VAL A 108 -9.86 16.19 -0.40
CA VAL A 108 -8.92 16.27 0.71
C VAL A 108 -8.75 14.90 1.33
N LEU A 109 -7.54 14.34 1.21
CA LEU A 109 -7.15 13.10 1.84
C LEU A 109 -6.53 13.40 3.21
N ALA A 110 -7.18 12.89 4.26
CA ALA A 110 -6.74 13.06 5.65
C ALA A 110 -5.47 12.25 5.97
N PRO A 111 -4.74 12.57 7.06
CA PRO A 111 -3.69 11.71 7.60
C PRO A 111 -4.17 10.27 7.81
N GLY A 112 -3.40 9.28 7.33
CA GLY A 112 -3.76 7.86 7.34
C GLY A 112 -4.87 7.47 6.37
N GLY A 113 -5.40 8.41 5.58
CA GLY A 113 -6.51 8.17 4.66
C GLY A 113 -6.09 7.39 3.42
N LEU A 114 -7.04 6.62 2.89
CA LEU A 114 -6.92 5.84 1.65
C LEU A 114 -7.88 6.39 0.59
N VAL A 115 -7.46 6.35 -0.68
CA VAL A 115 -8.36 6.58 -1.81
C VAL A 115 -8.00 5.68 -3.00
N ALA A 116 -8.95 4.83 -3.40
CA ALA A 116 -8.85 4.02 -4.60
C ALA A 116 -9.35 4.81 -5.82
N LEU A 117 -8.44 5.13 -6.71
CA LEU A 117 -8.68 5.80 -7.98
C LEU A 117 -9.02 4.75 -9.03
N THR A 118 -10.13 4.91 -9.74
CA THR A 118 -10.56 3.97 -10.80
C THR A 118 -11.35 4.69 -11.90
N SER A 119 -11.60 4.05 -13.05
CA SER A 119 -12.49 4.60 -14.08
C SER A 119 -13.97 4.55 -13.68
N ASP A 120 -14.39 3.53 -12.93
CA ASP A 120 -15.79 3.33 -12.53
C ASP A 120 -15.89 2.67 -11.14
N VAL A 121 -16.35 3.45 -10.17
CA VAL A 121 -16.52 3.00 -8.77
C VAL A 121 -17.58 1.91 -8.66
N SER A 122 -18.65 1.96 -9.47
CA SER A 122 -19.73 0.99 -9.40
C SER A 122 -19.27 -0.40 -9.90
N ILE A 123 -18.48 -0.44 -10.97
CA ILE A 123 -17.88 -1.69 -11.46
C ILE A 123 -16.88 -2.21 -10.44
N LEU A 124 -16.02 -1.37 -9.90
CA LEU A 124 -15.04 -1.75 -8.87
C LEU A 124 -15.74 -2.39 -7.65
N GLN A 125 -16.76 -1.74 -7.09
CA GLN A 125 -17.53 -2.26 -5.97
C GLN A 125 -18.31 -3.54 -6.31
N SER A 126 -18.79 -3.68 -7.55
CA SER A 126 -19.47 -4.91 -7.97
C SER A 126 -18.52 -6.12 -8.02
N GLN A 127 -17.24 -5.90 -8.36
CA GLN A 127 -16.23 -6.95 -8.41
C GLN A 127 -15.61 -7.23 -7.05
N TYR A 128 -15.51 -6.22 -6.18
CA TYR A 128 -14.99 -6.32 -4.83
C TYR A 128 -16.03 -5.80 -3.81
N PRO A 129 -17.08 -6.59 -3.50
CA PRO A 129 -18.20 -6.14 -2.64
C PRO A 129 -17.80 -5.83 -1.20
N SER A 130 -16.63 -6.29 -0.77
CA SER A 130 -16.06 -5.96 0.52
C SER A 130 -15.69 -4.47 0.63
N SER A 131 -15.63 -3.72 -0.48
CA SER A 131 -15.37 -2.26 -0.57
C SER A 131 -16.56 -1.39 -0.16
N THR A 132 -16.83 -1.44 1.13
CA THR A 132 -17.96 -0.82 1.81
C THR A 132 -17.76 0.64 2.21
N GLU A 133 -16.64 1.27 1.86
CA GLU A 133 -16.33 2.67 2.17
C GLU A 133 -16.38 3.57 0.92
N PRO A 134 -17.57 3.96 0.40
CA PRO A 134 -17.69 4.75 -0.83
C PRO A 134 -16.91 6.06 -0.82
N GLY A 135 -16.69 6.67 0.35
CA GLY A 135 -15.92 7.91 0.49
C GLY A 135 -14.44 7.77 0.11
N ASN A 136 -13.91 6.54 0.15
CA ASN A 136 -12.54 6.21 -0.19
C ASN A 136 -12.42 5.72 -1.64
N LEU A 137 -13.49 5.77 -2.45
CA LEU A 137 -13.46 5.38 -3.86
C LEU A 137 -13.71 6.60 -4.73
N LEU A 138 -12.82 6.87 -5.68
CA LEU A 138 -12.89 8.05 -6.53
C LEU A 138 -12.82 7.67 -8.01
N ALA A 139 -13.88 8.00 -8.74
CA ALA A 139 -13.92 7.87 -10.20
C ALA A 139 -13.05 8.95 -10.85
N VAL A 140 -12.22 8.55 -11.81
CA VAL A 140 -11.32 9.42 -12.58
C VAL A 140 -11.61 9.20 -14.06
N SER A 141 -12.21 10.19 -14.73
CA SER A 141 -12.81 10.05 -16.07
C SER A 141 -11.85 9.60 -17.18
N SER A 142 -10.54 9.81 -17.01
CA SER A 142 -9.51 9.39 -17.98
C SER A 142 -8.50 8.44 -17.37
N PHE A 143 -8.92 7.65 -16.37
CA PHE A 143 -8.05 6.68 -15.72
C PHE A 143 -7.33 5.81 -16.76
N PRO A 144 -5.99 5.74 -16.74
CA PRO A 144 -5.25 5.05 -17.78
C PRO A 144 -5.50 3.54 -17.69
N ALA A 145 -5.63 2.87 -18.84
CA ALA A 145 -5.45 1.42 -18.88
C ALA A 145 -4.07 1.07 -18.33
N LEU A 146 -3.90 -0.06 -17.65
CA LEU A 146 -2.61 -0.54 -17.15
C LEU A 146 -2.15 -1.75 -17.97
N ASP A 147 -0.84 -2.00 -18.01
CA ASP A 147 -0.32 -3.20 -18.67
C ASP A 147 -0.44 -4.40 -17.71
N ASN A 148 -1.00 -5.52 -18.18
CA ASN A 148 -1.30 -6.70 -17.36
C ASN A 148 -0.07 -7.52 -16.93
N SER A 149 1.14 -7.15 -17.36
CA SER A 149 2.38 -7.86 -17.01
C SER A 149 3.26 -7.03 -16.08
N SER A 150 3.57 -5.80 -16.46
CA SER A 150 4.52 -4.94 -15.77
C SER A 150 4.32 -3.49 -16.20
N GLY A 151 4.56 -2.54 -15.31
CA GLY A 151 4.48 -1.12 -15.62
C GLY A 151 4.97 -0.26 -14.47
N THR A 152 4.83 1.05 -14.59
CA THR A 152 5.13 1.97 -13.49
C THR A 152 4.00 2.97 -13.31
N ILE A 153 3.55 3.11 -12.07
CA ILE A 153 2.61 4.14 -11.65
C ILE A 153 3.39 5.24 -10.95
N ALA A 154 3.18 6.48 -11.32
CA ALA A 154 3.72 7.65 -10.63
C ALA A 154 2.59 8.61 -10.26
N LEU A 155 2.69 9.20 -9.07
CA LEU A 155 1.85 10.30 -8.64
C LEU A 155 2.64 11.60 -8.80
N LEU A 156 2.12 12.52 -9.59
CA LEU A 156 2.72 13.85 -9.78
C LEU A 156 1.86 14.91 -9.11
N ASP A 157 2.50 15.91 -8.50
CA ASP A 157 1.82 17.12 -8.07
C ASP A 157 1.36 17.98 -9.27
N PRO A 158 0.57 19.06 -9.06
CA PRO A 158 0.13 19.93 -10.15
C PRO A 158 1.26 20.67 -10.89
N LEU A 159 2.47 20.70 -10.34
CA LEU A 159 3.66 21.29 -10.96
C LEU A 159 4.44 20.25 -11.79
N GLY A 160 4.05 18.97 -11.76
CA GLY A 160 4.71 17.86 -12.43
C GLY A 160 5.82 17.21 -11.62
N THR A 161 5.97 17.54 -10.34
CA THR A 161 6.94 16.90 -9.44
C THR A 161 6.45 15.53 -9.02
N THR A 162 7.30 14.50 -9.14
CA THR A 162 6.97 13.15 -8.65
C THR A 162 6.93 13.12 -7.13
N ILE A 163 5.77 12.74 -6.58
CA ILE A 163 5.53 12.56 -5.15
C ILE A 163 5.84 11.12 -4.73
N ASP A 164 5.42 10.15 -5.54
CA ASP A 164 5.75 8.72 -5.39
C ASP A 164 5.74 8.01 -6.74
N SER A 165 6.45 6.89 -6.82
CA SER A 165 6.49 6.02 -7.99
C SER A 165 6.65 4.57 -7.58
N TYR A 166 5.87 3.69 -8.20
CA TYR A 166 5.89 2.25 -7.96
C TYR A 166 5.92 1.50 -9.28
N ALA A 167 6.96 0.69 -9.46
CA ALA A 167 7.08 -0.25 -10.58
C ALA A 167 6.49 -1.59 -10.15
N TYR A 168 5.45 -2.04 -10.86
CA TYR A 168 4.79 -3.31 -10.62
C TYR A 168 5.17 -4.33 -11.71
N ASP A 169 5.19 -5.60 -11.36
CA ASP A 169 5.44 -6.74 -12.25
C ASP A 169 4.70 -8.00 -11.75
N ASN A 170 4.33 -8.88 -12.68
CA ASN A 170 3.61 -10.11 -12.38
C ASN A 170 4.42 -11.10 -11.52
N GLY A 171 5.76 -11.00 -11.51
CA GLY A 171 6.61 -11.78 -10.61
C GLY A 171 6.48 -11.42 -9.14
N GLN A 172 5.78 -10.33 -8.80
CA GLN A 172 5.45 -9.97 -7.42
C GLN A 172 4.16 -10.63 -6.91
N GLN A 173 3.37 -11.21 -7.82
CA GLN A 173 2.20 -11.99 -7.40
C GLN A 173 2.66 -13.31 -6.80
N LEU A 174 1.91 -13.79 -5.81
CA LEU A 174 2.10 -15.11 -5.21
C LEU A 174 2.00 -16.17 -6.31
N ALA A 175 3.09 -16.89 -6.55
CA ALA A 175 3.15 -17.88 -7.64
C ALA A 175 2.21 -19.09 -7.43
N LEU A 176 1.65 -19.25 -6.23
CA LEU A 176 0.66 -20.29 -5.91
C LEU A 176 -0.75 -19.95 -6.42
N LEU A 177 -0.99 -18.71 -6.86
CA LEU A 177 -2.27 -18.31 -7.43
C LEU A 177 -2.56 -19.09 -8.71
N SER A 178 -3.76 -19.66 -8.80
CA SER A 178 -4.23 -20.30 -10.04
C SER A 178 -4.41 -19.31 -11.20
N SER A 179 -4.61 -18.02 -10.88
CA SER A 179 -4.71 -16.90 -11.80
C SER A 179 -4.42 -15.59 -11.06
N SER A 180 -3.67 -14.68 -11.68
CA SER A 180 -3.47 -13.31 -11.17
C SER A 180 -4.55 -12.32 -11.64
N ALA A 181 -5.52 -12.77 -12.46
CA ALA A 181 -6.60 -11.91 -12.92
C ALA A 181 -7.58 -11.57 -11.79
N GLY A 182 -7.72 -10.28 -11.49
CA GLY A 182 -8.50 -9.78 -10.37
C GLY A 182 -7.78 -9.83 -9.03
N VAL A 183 -6.45 -9.98 -9.02
CA VAL A 183 -5.64 -9.97 -7.80
C VAL A 183 -4.76 -8.72 -7.79
N SER A 184 -4.96 -7.86 -6.80
CA SER A 184 -4.15 -6.66 -6.63
C SER A 184 -2.81 -6.95 -5.94
N LEU A 185 -1.85 -6.05 -6.13
CA LEU A 185 -0.65 -5.98 -5.31
C LEU A 185 -0.86 -4.95 -4.20
N GLU A 186 -0.74 -5.40 -2.96
CA GLU A 186 -0.92 -4.62 -1.74
C GLU A 186 0.42 -4.31 -1.08
N ARG A 187 0.62 -3.05 -0.68
CA ARG A 187 1.74 -2.62 0.14
C ARG A 187 1.72 -3.33 1.49
N ILE A 188 2.86 -3.86 1.91
CA ILE A 188 3.02 -4.59 3.17
C ILE A 188 3.27 -3.63 4.34
N ARG A 189 4.25 -2.73 4.21
CA ARG A 189 4.64 -1.74 5.24
C ARG A 189 4.28 -0.34 4.75
N ALA A 190 3.38 0.34 5.46
CA ALA A 190 2.89 1.68 5.11
C ALA A 190 4.04 2.70 5.00
N GLN A 191 4.97 2.64 5.95
CA GLN A 191 6.14 3.52 5.99
C GLN A 191 7.35 2.98 5.19
N GLY A 192 7.20 1.82 4.54
CA GLY A 192 8.23 1.22 3.69
C GLY A 192 8.40 1.92 2.33
N PRO A 193 9.42 1.53 1.55
CA PRO A 193 9.64 2.07 0.20
C PRO A 193 8.56 1.61 -0.79
N SER A 194 8.39 2.36 -1.88
CA SER A 194 7.57 1.97 -3.04
C SER A 194 8.35 1.04 -3.98
N ALA A 195 8.81 -0.07 -3.43
CA ALA A 195 9.65 -1.05 -4.11
C ALA A 195 8.96 -2.41 -4.16
N ALA A 196 9.32 -3.25 -5.14
CA ALA A 196 8.67 -4.53 -5.36
C ALA A 196 8.65 -5.45 -4.13
N SER A 197 9.71 -5.39 -3.30
CA SER A 197 9.84 -6.14 -2.04
C SER A 197 8.86 -5.74 -0.93
N ASN A 198 8.14 -4.63 -1.11
CA ASN A 198 7.16 -4.13 -0.16
C ASN A 198 5.72 -4.28 -0.65
N PHE A 199 5.50 -5.16 -1.64
CA PHE A 199 4.17 -5.49 -2.14
C PHE A 199 4.00 -6.99 -2.23
N HIS A 200 2.77 -7.46 -2.00
CA HIS A 200 2.38 -8.86 -2.12
C HIS A 200 0.97 -8.95 -2.69
N SER A 201 0.58 -10.12 -3.21
CA SER A 201 -0.81 -10.38 -3.61
C SER A 201 -1.78 -10.15 -2.45
N ALA A 202 -2.89 -9.49 -2.73
CA ALA A 202 -4.04 -9.44 -1.84
C ALA A 202 -4.60 -10.84 -1.60
N ALA A 203 -5.00 -11.11 -0.37
CA ALA A 203 -5.48 -12.42 0.04
C ALA A 203 -6.78 -12.84 -0.65
N GLY A 204 -6.88 -14.11 -1.02
CA GLY A 204 -8.11 -14.69 -1.56
C GLY A 204 -9.31 -14.56 -0.61
N ALA A 205 -9.08 -14.67 0.70
CA ALA A 205 -10.13 -14.59 1.73
C ALA A 205 -10.87 -13.24 1.78
N VAL A 206 -10.23 -12.14 1.36
CA VAL A 206 -10.86 -10.81 1.28
C VAL A 206 -11.45 -10.49 -0.09
N GLY A 207 -11.31 -11.41 -1.04
CA GLY A 207 -11.78 -11.27 -2.42
C GLY A 207 -10.71 -10.85 -3.42
N TYR A 208 -9.41 -10.95 -3.06
CA TYR A 208 -8.24 -10.61 -3.89
C TYR A 208 -8.00 -9.12 -4.17
N ALA A 209 -8.68 -8.22 -3.45
CA ALA A 209 -8.34 -6.79 -3.39
C ALA A 209 -9.04 -6.11 -2.19
N THR A 210 -8.52 -4.97 -1.74
CA THR A 210 -9.06 -4.19 -0.61
C THR A 210 -9.34 -2.71 -0.92
N PRO A 211 -9.86 -2.32 -2.10
CA PRO A 211 -9.94 -0.90 -2.44
C PRO A 211 -10.81 -0.13 -1.44
N GLY A 212 -10.26 0.98 -0.95
CA GLY A 212 -10.81 1.87 0.05
C GLY A 212 -10.70 1.37 1.49
N ARG A 213 -9.95 0.30 1.78
CA ARG A 213 -9.82 -0.33 3.10
C ARG A 213 -8.36 -0.72 3.39
N PRO A 214 -7.99 -0.98 4.65
CA PRO A 214 -6.66 -1.47 4.97
C PRO A 214 -6.32 -2.77 4.20
N ASN A 215 -5.09 -2.82 3.67
CA ASN A 215 -4.57 -3.97 2.94
C ASN A 215 -4.65 -5.25 3.79
N SER A 216 -5.02 -6.36 3.16
CA SER A 216 -5.01 -7.69 3.78
C SER A 216 -3.62 -8.16 4.18
N GLN A 217 -2.59 -7.70 3.48
CA GLN A 217 -1.18 -8.03 3.74
C GLN A 217 -0.46 -6.98 4.61
N ALA A 218 -1.18 -6.01 5.19
CA ALA A 218 -0.59 -4.97 6.01
C ALA A 218 0.08 -5.53 7.27
N GLN A 219 1.35 -5.19 7.46
CA GLN A 219 2.10 -5.52 8.66
C GLN A 219 3.04 -4.35 8.92
N ASP A 220 2.85 -3.59 10.01
CA ASP A 220 3.68 -2.42 10.35
C ASP A 220 4.63 -2.65 11.54
N ALA A 221 4.58 -3.84 12.15
CA ALA A 221 5.42 -4.17 13.30
C ALA A 221 6.90 -4.40 12.90
N THR A 222 7.82 -3.65 13.52
CA THR A 222 9.27 -3.65 13.22
C THR A 222 10.10 -4.62 14.06
N GLY A 223 9.51 -5.70 14.59
CA GLY A 223 10.29 -6.71 15.33
C GLY A 223 10.78 -6.30 16.72
N GLY A 224 10.20 -5.25 17.31
CA GLY A 224 10.38 -4.90 18.73
C GLY A 224 11.78 -4.38 19.11
N GLY A 225 12.52 -3.77 18.18
CA GLY A 225 13.85 -3.20 18.44
C GLY A 225 14.99 -4.24 18.48
N GLN A 226 14.74 -5.47 18.03
CA GLN A 226 15.78 -6.46 17.80
C GLN A 226 16.54 -6.17 16.50
N GLU A 227 17.84 -6.46 16.47
CA GLU A 227 18.66 -6.33 15.24
C GLU A 227 18.10 -7.19 14.10
N TRP A 228 17.55 -8.37 14.44
CA TRP A 228 16.94 -9.31 13.50
C TRP A 228 15.73 -10.01 14.14
N ALA A 229 14.55 -9.90 13.53
CA ALA A 229 13.31 -10.50 14.02
C ALA A 229 12.51 -11.12 12.86
N VAL A 230 12.13 -12.39 13.02
CA VAL A 230 11.26 -13.09 12.06
C VAL A 230 9.82 -12.91 12.52
N VAL A 231 8.97 -12.34 11.66
CA VAL A 231 7.57 -12.09 11.99
C VAL A 231 6.66 -12.39 10.80
N PRO A 232 5.71 -13.32 10.94
CA PRO A 232 5.57 -14.28 12.04
C PRO A 232 6.64 -15.38 12.01
N GLU A 233 6.96 -15.98 13.17
CA GLU A 233 7.89 -17.13 13.28
C GLU A 233 7.27 -18.45 12.79
N LEU A 234 5.95 -18.49 12.62
CA LEU A 234 5.17 -19.56 12.00
C LEU A 234 4.24 -18.94 10.98
N PHE A 235 4.28 -19.41 9.75
CA PHE A 235 3.43 -18.91 8.67
C PHE A 235 2.89 -20.07 7.81
N THR A 236 1.74 -19.85 7.20
CA THR A 236 0.99 -20.81 6.37
C THR A 236 0.81 -20.20 5.00
N PRO A 237 1.59 -20.60 3.97
CA PRO A 237 1.46 -20.01 2.64
C PRO A 237 0.26 -20.61 1.90
N ASP A 238 -0.95 -20.27 2.32
CA ASP A 238 -2.23 -20.75 1.78
C ASP A 238 -3.16 -19.64 1.25
N ASP A 239 -2.70 -18.38 1.24
CA ASP A 239 -3.37 -17.22 0.64
C ASP A 239 -4.70 -16.86 1.32
N ASP A 240 -4.76 -17.07 2.64
CA ASP A 240 -5.95 -16.85 3.45
C ASP A 240 -5.98 -15.48 4.16
N GLY A 241 -4.93 -14.67 3.96
CA GLY A 241 -4.76 -13.35 4.56
C GLY A 241 -4.23 -13.39 5.99
N GLN A 242 -3.87 -14.56 6.51
CA GLN A 242 -3.37 -14.75 7.86
C GLN A 242 -2.04 -15.48 7.83
N ASN A 243 -0.96 -14.71 8.02
CA ASN A 243 0.39 -15.26 8.07
C ASN A 243 0.73 -16.04 6.78
N ASP A 244 0.40 -15.49 5.60
CA ASP A 244 0.70 -16.10 4.29
C ASP A 244 2.19 -16.14 3.95
N PHE A 245 2.95 -15.24 4.56
CA PHE A 245 4.39 -15.13 4.40
C PHE A 245 5.04 -14.78 5.74
N THR A 246 6.36 -14.91 5.80
CA THR A 246 7.16 -14.35 6.88
C THR A 246 7.98 -13.16 6.42
N THR A 247 8.35 -12.30 7.36
CA THR A 247 9.31 -11.21 7.14
C THR A 247 10.46 -11.32 8.12
N LEU A 248 11.69 -11.24 7.62
CA LEU A 248 12.88 -10.98 8.41
C LEU A 248 13.08 -9.48 8.51
N ASN A 249 12.65 -8.90 9.62
CA ASN A 249 12.82 -7.50 9.97
C ASN A 249 14.22 -7.27 10.54
N TYR A 250 14.84 -6.14 10.20
CA TYR A 250 16.17 -5.80 10.68
C TYR A 250 16.33 -4.32 11.04
N GLN A 251 17.22 -4.08 12.00
CA GLN A 251 17.71 -2.76 12.39
C GLN A 251 19.23 -2.84 12.60
N LEU A 252 19.98 -2.26 11.66
CA LEU A 252 21.45 -2.24 11.66
C LEU A 252 21.97 -1.02 12.43
N ASP A 253 23.14 -1.18 13.02
CA ASP A 253 23.83 -0.17 13.84
C ASP A 253 24.41 1.00 13.03
N GLN A 254 24.64 0.80 11.73
CA GLN A 254 25.25 1.79 10.84
C GLN A 254 24.92 1.49 9.36
N PRO A 255 24.93 2.49 8.47
CA PRO A 255 24.62 2.29 7.05
C PRO A 255 25.74 1.56 6.28
N GLY A 256 25.51 1.17 5.02
CA GLY A 256 26.59 0.68 4.14
C GLY A 256 26.95 -0.80 4.30
N TYR A 257 26.10 -1.58 4.97
CA TYR A 257 26.17 -3.04 4.89
C TYR A 257 25.66 -3.54 3.55
N VAL A 258 26.29 -4.59 3.06
CA VAL A 258 25.80 -5.45 1.99
C VAL A 258 25.35 -6.76 2.62
N GLY A 259 24.14 -7.22 2.29
CA GLY A 259 23.51 -8.37 2.91
C GLY A 259 23.14 -9.48 1.93
N SER A 260 23.19 -10.72 2.41
CA SER A 260 22.58 -11.89 1.77
C SER A 260 21.68 -12.60 2.76
N VAL A 261 20.53 -13.09 2.30
CA VAL A 261 19.58 -13.86 3.11
C VAL A 261 19.22 -15.13 2.35
N THR A 262 19.55 -16.26 2.93
CA THR A 262 19.36 -17.59 2.35
C THR A 262 18.56 -18.47 3.31
N VAL A 263 17.54 -19.14 2.78
CA VAL A 263 16.70 -20.08 3.52
C VAL A 263 17.22 -21.50 3.30
N TYR A 264 17.44 -22.22 4.40
CA TYR A 264 17.80 -23.63 4.43
C TYR A 264 16.74 -24.45 5.15
N ASP A 265 16.52 -25.68 4.72
CA ASP A 265 15.65 -26.63 5.42
C ASP A 265 16.34 -27.24 6.65
N ALA A 266 15.62 -28.10 7.38
CA ALA A 266 16.13 -28.79 8.56
C ALA A 266 17.33 -29.73 8.28
N LEU A 267 17.56 -30.11 7.02
CA LEU A 267 18.70 -30.92 6.59
C LEU A 267 19.89 -30.05 6.13
N GLY A 268 19.76 -28.73 6.17
CA GLY A 268 20.77 -27.77 5.69
C GLY A 268 20.82 -27.64 4.17
N GLN A 269 19.80 -28.12 3.45
CA GLN A 269 19.69 -27.96 2.01
C GLN A 269 19.15 -26.58 1.68
N LEU A 270 19.71 -25.97 0.63
CA LEU A 270 19.26 -24.68 0.13
C LEU A 270 17.81 -24.79 -0.35
N THR A 271 16.92 -23.98 0.23
CA THR A 271 15.52 -23.85 -0.19
C THR A 271 15.32 -22.65 -1.10
N ARG A 272 15.77 -21.45 -0.68
CA ARG A 272 15.52 -20.18 -1.38
C ARG A 272 16.59 -19.14 -1.06
N ARG A 273 17.02 -18.34 -2.03
CA ARG A 273 17.77 -17.10 -1.78
C ARG A 273 16.83 -15.90 -1.90
N LEU A 274 16.68 -15.17 -0.81
CA LEU A 274 15.77 -14.02 -0.72
C LEU A 274 16.47 -12.70 -1.07
N LEU A 275 17.75 -12.60 -0.73
CA LEU A 275 18.58 -11.43 -0.99
C LEU A 275 19.99 -11.89 -1.38
N ARG A 276 20.58 -11.27 -2.42
CA ARG A 276 21.88 -11.70 -2.98
C ARG A 276 22.88 -10.55 -3.04
N SER A 277 23.62 -10.35 -1.95
CA SER A 277 24.67 -9.33 -1.84
C SER A 277 24.19 -7.93 -2.22
N GLU A 278 23.10 -7.48 -1.62
CA GLU A 278 22.49 -6.18 -1.89
C GLU A 278 22.77 -5.17 -0.79
N SER A 279 22.83 -3.89 -1.14
CA SER A 279 22.98 -2.81 -0.15
C SER A 279 21.74 -2.74 0.73
N LEU A 280 21.94 -2.77 2.05
CA LEU A 280 20.86 -2.68 3.02
C LEU A 280 20.75 -1.26 3.61
N PRO A 281 19.55 -0.68 3.70
CA PRO A 281 19.30 0.46 4.60
C PRO A 281 19.53 0.05 6.06
N THR A 282 19.58 1.02 6.99
CA THR A 282 19.72 0.72 8.43
C THR A 282 18.48 0.07 9.04
N THR A 283 17.33 0.18 8.38
CA THR A 283 16.09 -0.49 8.80
C THR A 283 15.35 -1.00 7.58
N GLY A 284 14.82 -2.21 7.63
CA GLY A 284 14.04 -2.78 6.55
C GLY A 284 13.60 -4.19 6.85
N PHE A 285 13.16 -4.90 5.81
CA PHE A 285 12.75 -6.29 5.94
C PHE A 285 13.03 -7.05 4.65
N VAL A 286 13.09 -8.37 4.76
CA VAL A 286 13.14 -9.32 3.64
C VAL A 286 11.98 -10.29 3.78
N GLN A 287 11.18 -10.45 2.75
CA GLN A 287 10.01 -11.33 2.74
C GLN A 287 10.38 -12.74 2.27
N TRP A 288 9.71 -13.76 2.84
CA TRP A 288 9.65 -15.09 2.26
C TRP A 288 8.21 -15.62 2.23
N ASP A 289 7.76 -15.93 1.03
CA ASP A 289 6.43 -16.46 0.67
C ASP A 289 6.31 -17.98 0.85
N GLY A 290 7.34 -18.64 1.39
CA GLY A 290 7.33 -20.09 1.55
C GLY A 290 7.58 -20.88 0.27
N LEU A 291 8.09 -20.26 -0.79
CA LEU A 291 8.47 -20.95 -2.03
C LEU A 291 9.96 -21.31 -2.07
N ASP A 292 10.27 -22.41 -2.75
CA ASP A 292 11.64 -22.82 -3.09
C ASP A 292 12.18 -22.08 -4.34
N GLU A 293 13.44 -22.29 -4.73
CA GLU A 293 14.04 -21.69 -5.95
C GLU A 293 13.31 -22.08 -7.25
N ARG A 294 12.49 -23.14 -7.23
CA ARG A 294 11.70 -23.61 -8.39
C ARG A 294 10.27 -23.10 -8.38
N GLY A 295 9.87 -22.35 -7.34
CA GLY A 295 8.51 -21.85 -7.15
C GLY A 295 7.53 -22.86 -6.55
N HIS A 296 8.02 -23.99 -6.03
CA HIS A 296 7.17 -24.94 -5.31
C HIS A 296 7.04 -24.53 -3.84
N LYS A 297 5.88 -24.84 -3.26
CA LYS A 297 5.64 -24.66 -1.82
C LYS A 297 6.65 -25.50 -1.02
N ALA A 298 7.34 -24.85 -0.09
CA ALA A 298 8.22 -25.49 0.86
C ALA A 298 7.44 -26.51 1.69
N SER A 299 8.10 -27.61 2.06
CA SER A 299 7.48 -28.64 2.89
C SER A 299 7.20 -28.11 4.30
N ILE A 300 6.22 -28.70 4.97
CA ILE A 300 5.95 -28.37 6.38
C ILE A 300 7.17 -28.70 7.22
N GLY A 301 7.64 -27.77 8.05
CA GLY A 301 8.79 -28.00 8.91
C GLY A 301 9.54 -26.74 9.32
N TYR A 302 10.67 -26.96 9.97
CA TYR A 302 11.59 -25.91 10.40
C TYR A 302 12.53 -25.51 9.28
N TYR A 303 12.76 -24.20 9.17
CA TYR A 303 13.69 -23.59 8.25
C TYR A 303 14.60 -22.60 8.99
N VAL A 304 15.79 -22.38 8.44
CA VAL A 304 16.76 -21.42 8.95
C VAL A 304 16.98 -20.34 7.91
N LEU A 305 16.69 -19.10 8.28
CA LEU A 305 17.15 -17.90 7.58
C LEU A 305 18.58 -17.64 8.02
N TYR A 306 19.52 -17.93 7.12
CA TYR A 306 20.92 -17.63 7.26
C TYR A 306 21.22 -16.27 6.63
N ILE A 307 21.82 -15.39 7.42
CA ILE A 307 21.99 -13.98 7.10
C ILE A 307 23.48 -13.69 7.14
N GLU A 308 24.00 -13.11 6.06
CA GLU A 308 25.39 -12.68 5.96
C GLU A 308 25.43 -11.19 5.71
N LEU A 309 26.12 -10.45 6.57
CA LEU A 309 26.41 -9.04 6.39
C LEU A 309 27.90 -8.83 6.12
N PHE A 310 28.21 -7.91 5.22
CA PHE A 310 29.57 -7.52 4.89
C PHE A 310 29.68 -6.00 4.67
N ARG A 311 30.75 -5.37 5.17
CA ARG A 311 31.10 -3.98 4.86
C ARG A 311 32.33 -3.91 3.95
N PRO A 312 32.19 -3.50 2.68
CA PRO A 312 33.28 -3.48 1.69
C PRO A 312 34.53 -2.68 2.06
N GLY A 313 34.42 -1.69 2.95
CA GLY A 313 35.55 -0.85 3.36
C GLY A 313 36.21 -1.23 4.69
N GLY A 314 35.55 -2.06 5.51
CA GLY A 314 36.01 -2.37 6.88
C GLY A 314 36.43 -3.82 7.10
N GLY A 315 36.15 -4.71 6.15
CA GLY A 315 36.37 -6.16 6.30
C GLY A 315 35.46 -6.82 7.35
N GLU A 316 34.55 -6.05 7.94
CA GLU A 316 33.60 -6.54 8.94
C GLU A 316 32.59 -7.48 8.28
N ARG A 317 32.50 -8.70 8.81
CA ARG A 317 31.54 -9.73 8.43
C ARG A 317 30.77 -10.19 9.66
N ARG A 318 29.45 -10.22 9.57
CA ARG A 318 28.56 -10.73 10.62
C ARG A 318 27.65 -11.80 10.04
N GLU A 319 27.35 -12.81 10.84
CA GLU A 319 26.49 -13.92 10.44
C GLU A 319 25.43 -14.18 11.50
N TYR A 320 24.19 -14.38 11.06
CA TYR A 320 23.05 -14.66 11.94
C TYR A 320 22.25 -15.84 11.41
N ARG A 321 21.58 -16.53 12.33
CA ARG A 321 20.66 -17.62 12.03
C ARG A 321 19.36 -17.36 12.77
N LYS A 322 18.25 -17.34 12.04
CA LYS A 322 16.90 -17.23 12.61
C LYS A 322 16.05 -18.38 12.14
N THR A 323 15.26 -18.93 13.04
CA THR A 323 14.37 -20.06 12.74
C THR A 323 13.01 -19.54 12.34
N VAL A 324 12.37 -20.21 11.38
CA VAL A 324 10.97 -20.03 11.03
C VAL A 324 10.34 -21.39 10.78
N VAL A 325 9.03 -21.49 10.96
CA VAL A 325 8.25 -22.69 10.70
C VAL A 325 7.31 -22.44 9.52
N VAL A 326 7.34 -23.33 8.53
CA VAL A 326 6.30 -23.43 7.49
C VAL A 326 5.26 -24.41 7.98
N GLY A 327 4.04 -23.95 8.17
CA GLY A 327 2.90 -24.75 8.60
C GLY A 327 1.97 -25.13 7.45
N ALA A 328 0.95 -25.92 7.79
CA ALA A 328 -0.26 -26.07 6.98
C ALA A 328 -1.48 -26.09 7.90
N ARG A 329 -2.60 -25.55 7.43
CA ARG A 329 -3.90 -25.75 8.07
C ARG A 329 -4.36 -27.19 7.81
N LEU A 330 -4.76 -27.87 8.88
CA LEU A 330 -5.36 -29.22 8.85
C LEU A 330 -6.86 -29.15 8.58
#